data_AF-C0E664-F1
#
_entry.id   AF-C0E664-F1
#
_cell.length_a   1.000
_cell.length_b   1.000
_cell.length_c   1.000
_cell.angle_alpha   90.00
_cell.angle_beta   90.00
_cell.angle_gamma   90.00
#
_symmetry.space_group_name_H-M   'P 1'
#
loop_
_entity.id
_entity.type
_entity.pdbx_description
1 polymer ?
#
loop_
_entity_poly.entity_id
_entity_poly.type
_entity_poly.pdbx_seq_one_letter_code
_entity_poly.pdbx_strand_id
1 'polypeptide(L)' 'MSLRRAPNPNRNHPLYCPYCASENLFPDVETEFAWNCRECLRVFAVMFYGQNDPGQRPKASLSTADALKASLNHDLYQPH' A
#
# COMPACT_ATOMS: atom_id res chain seq x y z
N MET A 1 11.58 -11.29 -1.40
CA MET A 1 11.26 -9.89 -1.82
C MET A 1 10.61 -9.93 -3.20
N SER A 2 9.43 -10.54 -3.31
CA SER A 2 8.83 -10.86 -4.62
C SER A 2 8.04 -9.71 -5.26
N LEU A 3 7.73 -8.63 -4.53
CA LEU A 3 6.76 -7.61 -4.96
C LEU A 3 7.28 -6.17 -4.76
N ARG A 4 8.54 -5.88 -5.08
CA ARG A 4 9.00 -4.49 -5.16
C ARG A 4 8.71 -3.93 -6.56
N ARG A 5 7.96 -2.83 -6.62
CA ARG A 5 7.75 -2.04 -7.84
C ARG A 5 8.73 -0.86 -7.83
N ALA A 6 8.97 -0.26 -9.00
CA ALA A 6 9.68 1.00 -9.06
C ALA A 6 8.95 2.04 -8.18
N PRO A 7 9.66 2.85 -7.38
CA PRO A 7 9.05 3.92 -6.60
C PRO A 7 8.22 4.84 -7.49
N ASN A 8 7.02 5.20 -7.03
CA ASN A 8 6.12 6.11 -7.74
C ASN A 8 5.85 7.32 -6.85
N PRO A 9 6.23 8.55 -7.25
CA PRO A 9 6.05 9.74 -6.41
C PRO A 9 4.59 10.03 -6.06
N ASN A 10 3.64 9.63 -6.93
CA ASN A 10 2.20 9.83 -6.72
C ASN A 10 1.55 8.80 -5.75
N ARG A 11 2.33 7.89 -5.15
CA ARG A 11 1.85 6.90 -4.19
C ARG A 11 2.32 7.17 -2.75
N ASN A 12 3.00 8.30 -2.51
CA ASN A 12 3.80 8.51 -1.30
C ASN A 12 3.41 9.78 -0.53
N HIS A 13 2.15 10.22 -0.59
CA HIS A 13 1.69 11.43 0.11
C HIS A 13 1.83 11.27 1.65
N PRO A 14 2.72 12.03 2.32
CA PRO A 14 2.79 12.05 3.77
C PRO A 14 1.55 12.73 4.35
N LEU A 15 0.97 12.16 5.40
CA LEU A 15 -0.16 12.79 6.10
C LEU A 15 0.28 13.86 7.10
N TYR A 16 1.49 13.71 7.67
CA TYR A 16 2.01 14.59 8.70
C TYR A 16 3.48 14.95 8.45
N CYS A 17 3.84 16.20 8.72
CA CYS A 17 5.23 16.64 8.76
C CYS A 17 5.96 15.85 9.87
N PRO A 18 7.07 15.16 9.58
CA PRO A 18 7.81 14.40 10.59
C PRO A 18 8.48 15.28 11.65
N TYR A 19 8.50 16.61 11.45
CA TYR A 19 9.15 17.57 12.34
C TYR A 19 8.19 18.35 13.24
N CYS A 20 7.00 18.72 12.74
CA CYS A 20 6.06 19.55 13.50
C CYS A 20 4.63 19.00 13.56
N ALA A 21 4.38 17.81 13.01
CA ALA A 21 3.07 17.18 12.93
C ALA A 21 1.97 17.97 12.18
N SER A 22 2.33 19.03 11.44
CA SER A 22 1.40 19.73 10.55
C SER A 22 1.00 18.87 9.35
N GLU A 23 -0.24 19.03 8.89
CA GLU A 23 -0.78 18.45 7.65
C GLU A 23 -0.59 19.37 6.44
N ASN A 24 -0.04 20.59 6.63
CA ASN A 24 0.11 21.62 5.59
C ASN A 24 1.35 21.36 4.71
N LEU A 25 1.24 20.33 3.87
CA LEU A 25 2.32 19.75 3.06
C LEU A 25 2.06 19.93 1.57
N PHE A 26 3.10 20.31 0.82
CA PHE A 26 3.04 20.49 -0.64
C PHE A 26 4.23 19.80 -1.33
N PRO A 27 4.09 19.31 -2.57
CA PRO A 27 5.25 18.86 -3.35
C PRO A 27 6.31 19.96 -3.50
N ASP A 28 7.58 19.56 -3.51
CA ASP A 28 8.73 20.46 -3.67
C ASP A 28 9.58 20.06 -4.89
N VAL A 29 10.41 20.98 -5.39
CA VAL A 29 11.20 20.82 -6.62
C VAL A 29 12.53 20.10 -6.43
N GLU A 30 13.01 19.98 -5.18
CA GLU A 30 14.30 19.32 -4.88
C GLU A 30 14.39 17.90 -5.47
N THR A 31 13.30 17.12 -5.41
CA THR A 31 13.20 15.81 -6.06
C THR A 31 11.73 15.47 -6.39
N GLU A 32 11.49 14.47 -7.23
CA GLU A 32 10.13 13.95 -7.48
C GLU A 32 9.42 13.41 -6.22
N PHE A 33 10.17 13.14 -5.15
CA PHE A 33 9.67 12.63 -3.87
C PHE A 33 9.66 13.69 -2.76
N ALA A 34 10.01 14.94 -3.06
CA ALA A 34 10.18 16.00 -2.07
C ALA A 34 8.87 16.67 -1.68
N TRP A 35 8.81 17.10 -0.42
CA TRP A 35 7.68 17.73 0.24
C TRP A 35 8.16 18.91 1.09
N ASN A 36 7.46 20.04 0.96
CA ASN A 36 7.62 21.26 1.74
C ASN A 36 6.52 21.34 2.81
N CYS A 37 6.91 21.52 4.08
CA CYS A 37 5.97 21.89 5.13
C CYS A 37 5.84 23.41 5.22
N ARG A 38 4.63 23.93 4.99
CA ARG A 38 4.36 25.37 4.98
C ARG A 38 4.33 26.01 6.38
N GLU A 39 4.28 25.20 7.44
CA GLU A 39 4.33 25.70 8.82
C GLU A 39 5.75 25.80 9.37
N CYS A 40 6.55 24.72 9.25
CA CYS A 40 7.90 24.68 9.80
C CYS A 40 9.02 24.90 8.78
N LEU A 41 8.66 25.16 7.51
CA LEU A 41 9.52 25.55 6.38
C LEU A 41 10.58 24.52 5.98
N ARG A 42 10.50 23.29 6.47
CA ARG A 42 11.43 22.21 6.12
C ARG A 42 11.00 21.49 4.85
N VAL A 43 11.98 21.14 4.04
CA VAL A 43 11.83 20.25 2.88
C VAL A 43 12.38 18.87 3.24
N PHE A 44 11.64 17.82 2.89
CA PHE A 44 12.02 16.41 3.13
C PHE A 44 11.50 15.52 2.00
N ALA A 45 12.04 14.31 1.84
CA ALA A 45 11.61 13.37 0.80
C ALA A 45 10.99 12.09 1.38
N VAL A 46 9.98 11.53 0.70
CA VAL A 46 9.31 10.29 1.10
C VAL A 46 9.28 9.29 -0.06
N MET A 47 9.89 8.11 0.16
CA MET A 47 9.98 7.05 -0.85
C MET A 47 9.37 5.74 -0.35
N PHE A 48 8.41 5.19 -1.10
CA PHE A 48 7.87 3.85 -0.88
C PHE A 48 8.62 2.81 -1.72
N TYR A 49 9.35 1.89 -1.07
CA TYR A 49 10.13 0.83 -1.73
C TYR A 49 9.36 -0.49 -1.93
N GLY A 50 8.07 -0.53 -1.59
CA GLY A 50 7.25 -1.74 -1.64
C GLY A 50 7.13 -2.46 -0.30
N GLN A 51 6.52 -3.65 -0.33
CA GLN A 51 6.29 -4.49 0.85
C GLN A 51 7.35 -5.59 0.93
N ASN A 52 7.76 -5.94 2.15
CA ASN A 52 8.59 -7.11 2.39
C ASN A 52 7.74 -8.40 2.33
N ASP A 53 8.40 -9.55 2.15
CA ASP A 53 7.71 -10.83 2.17
C ASP A 53 7.19 -11.10 3.59
N PRO A 54 5.95 -11.62 3.75
CA PRO A 54 5.43 -12.00 5.05
C PRO A 54 6.21 -13.22 5.59
N GLY A 55 6.36 -13.33 6.91
CA GLY A 55 7.04 -14.45 7.55
C GLY A 55 6.40 -15.81 7.23
N GLN A 56 5.09 -15.83 6.98
CA GLN A 56 4.38 -16.96 6.41
C GLN A 56 3.49 -16.46 5.27
N ARG A 57 3.64 -17.06 4.09
CA ARG A 57 2.75 -16.74 2.96
C ARG A 57 1.38 -17.37 3.21
N PRO A 58 0.28 -16.60 3.11
CA PRO A 58 -1.06 -17.17 3.15
C PRO A 58 -1.22 -18.24 2.07
N LYS A 59 -2.03 -19.27 2.36
CA LYS A 59 -2.42 -20.24 1.33
C LYS A 59 -3.11 -19.48 0.19
N ALA A 60 -2.78 -19.85 -1.05
CA ALA A 60 -3.43 -19.26 -2.21
C ALA A 60 -4.94 -19.41 -2.11
N SER A 61 -5.67 -18.31 -2.32
CA SER A 61 -7.12 -18.34 -2.43
C SER A 61 -7.52 -19.15 -3.66
N LEU A 62 -8.66 -19.85 -3.56
CA LEU A 62 -9.28 -20.51 -4.71
C LEU A 62 -9.59 -19.47 -5.79
N SER A 63 -9.55 -19.92 -7.05
CA SER A 63 -10.12 -19.13 -8.13
C SER A 63 -11.63 -18.98 -7.90
N THR A 64 -12.24 -17.94 -8.47
CA THR A 64 -13.70 -17.74 -8.38
C THR A 64 -14.47 -18.95 -8.89
N ALA A 65 -13.97 -19.61 -9.95
CA ALA A 65 -14.59 -20.79 -10.53
C ALA A 65 -14.51 -22.00 -9.58
N ASP A 66 -13.35 -22.23 -8.96
CA ASP A 66 -13.17 -23.34 -8.02
C ASP A 66 -13.96 -23.12 -6.74
N ALA A 67 -13.99 -21.87 -6.24
CA ALA A 67 -14.80 -21.50 -5.08
C ALA A 67 -16.29 -21.73 -5.35
N LEU A 68 -16.79 -21.29 -6.52
CA LEU A 68 -18.19 -21.52 -6.91
C LEU A 68 -18.52 -23.02 -7.01
N LYS A 69 -17.64 -23.80 -7.63
CA LYS A 69 -17.82 -25.25 -7.73
C LYS A 69 -17.86 -25.91 -6.35
N ALA A 70 -17.00 -25.49 -5.43
CA ALA A 70 -16.98 -26.00 -4.07
C ALA A 70 -18.29 -25.69 -3.33
N SER A 71 -18.80 -24.47 -3.45
CA SER A 71 -20.09 -24.07 -2.84
C SER A 71 -21.27 -24.87 -3.39
N LEU A 72 -21.38 -24.98 -4.73
CA LEU A 72 -22.45 -25.76 -5.36
C LEU A 72 -22.43 -27.22 -4.91
N ASN A 73 -21.24 -27.83 -4.81
CA ASN A 73 -21.11 -29.20 -4.34
C ASN A 73 -21.49 -29.37 -2.86
N HIS A 74 -21.20 -28.37 -2.02
CA HIS A 74 -21.61 -28.38 -0.61
C HIS A 74 -23.13 -28.37 -0.47
N ASP A 75 -23.82 -27.48 -1.20
CA ASP A 75 -25.29 -27.37 -1.16
C ASP A 75 -26.01 -28.64 -1.65
N LEU A 76 -25.39 -29.37 -2.59
CA LEU A 76 -25.91 -30.65 -3.08
C LEU A 76 -25.75 -31.81 -2.08
N TYR A 77 -24.77 -31.74 -1.17
CA TYR A 77 -24.45 -32.82 -0.22
C TYR A 77 -24.92 -32.55 1.22
N GLN A 78 -25.21 -31.29 1.57
CA GLN A 78 -25.86 -30.89 2.82
C GLN A 78 -27.05 -29.95 2.53
N PRO A 79 -28.15 -30.48 1.98
CA PRO A 79 -29.38 -29.72 1.84
C PRO A 79 -29.92 -29.38 3.24
N HIS A 80 -30.30 -28.13 3.44
CA HIS A 80 -30.97 -27.67 4.66
C HIS A 80 -32.38 -28.25 4.77
#